data_AF-A0A3A5KYT4-F1
#
_entry.id   AF-A0A3A5KYT4-F1
#
_cell.length_a   1.000
_cell.length_b   1.000
_cell.length_c   1.000
_cell.angle_alpha   90.00
_cell.angle_beta   90.00
_cell.angle_gamma   90.00
#
_symmetry.space_group_name_H-M   'P 1'
#
loop_
_entity.id
_entity.type
_entity.pdbx_description
1 polymer ?
#
loop_
_entity_poly.entity_id
_entity_poly.type
_entity_poly.pdbx_seq_one_letter_code
_entity_poly.pdbx_strand_id
1 'polypeptide(L)' 'MTGDTRPMTIGQQAEFIDQIAARCVMRDGSDAVETHMTVTKKEAEDLRLIAARLRRIAPHEDAIKHMVTGRR' A
#
# COMPACT_ATOMS: atom_id res chain seq x y z
N MET A 1 14.07 13.62 2.57
CA MET A 1 13.25 13.46 1.35
C MET A 1 11.80 13.44 1.79
N THR A 2 11.11 14.56 1.66
CA THR A 2 9.69 14.71 2.05
C THR A 2 8.83 13.97 1.03
N GLY A 3 8.30 12.81 1.40
CA GLY A 3 7.33 12.09 0.58
C GLY A 3 6.07 12.94 0.42
N ASP A 4 5.69 13.20 -0.83
CA ASP A 4 4.48 13.94 -1.17
C ASP A 4 3.27 13.22 -0.57
N THR A 5 2.59 13.86 0.39
CA THR A 5 1.41 13.32 1.10
C THR A 5 0.11 13.51 0.31
N ARG A 6 0.20 13.95 -0.96
CA ARG A 6 -0.96 14.02 -1.85
C ARG A 6 -1.51 12.60 -2.08
N PRO A 7 -2.84 12.40 -1.95
CA PRO A 7 -3.47 11.15 -2.36
C PRO A 7 -3.04 10.81 -3.79
N MET A 8 -2.70 9.54 -4.03
CA MET A 8 -2.29 9.09 -5.36
C MET A 8 -3.34 9.51 -6.38
N THR A 9 -2.92 10.15 -7.47
CA THR A 9 -3.79 10.36 -8.62
C THR A 9 -4.23 9.02 -9.21
N ILE A 10 -5.30 9.00 -10.00
CA ILE A 10 -5.79 7.78 -10.65
C ILE A 10 -4.68 7.10 -11.46
N GLY A 11 -3.83 7.86 -12.15
CA GLY A 11 -2.68 7.33 -12.89
C GLY A 11 -1.63 6.66 -11.98
N GLN A 12 -1.33 7.27 -10.82
CA GLN A 12 -0.40 6.68 -9.84
C GLN A 12 -0.98 5.43 -9.18
N GLN A 13 -2.30 5.37 -8.99
CA GLN A 13 -2.97 4.17 -8.51
C GLN A 13 -2.91 3.05 -9.55
N ALA A 14 -3.13 3.36 -10.83
CA ALA A 14 -2.99 2.40 -11.92
C ALA A 14 -1.55 1.87 -12.02
N GLU A 15 -0.55 2.75 -11.96
CA GLU A 15 0.86 2.35 -11.98
C GLU A 15 1.23 1.46 -10.77
N PHE A 16 0.69 1.76 -9.59
CA PHE A 16 0.89 0.92 -8.41
C PHE A 16 0.28 -0.48 -8.60
N ILE A 17 -0.92 -0.56 -9.21
CA ILE A 17 -1.56 -1.84 -9.55
C ILE A 17 -0.71 -2.60 -10.57
N ASP A 18 -0.22 -1.95 -11.63
CA ASP A 18 0.66 -2.56 -12.64
C ASP A 18 1.95 -3.10 -12.01
N GLN A 19 2.53 -2.37 -11.05
CA GLN A 19 3.71 -2.82 -10.31
C GLN A 19 3.43 -4.06 -9.44
N ILE A 20 2.22 -4.19 -8.89
CA ILE A 20 1.81 -5.41 -8.18
C ILE A 20 1.64 -6.55 -9.19
N ALA A 21 0.93 -6.32 -10.30
CA ALA A 21 0.70 -7.33 -11.34
C ALA A 21 2.02 -7.83 -11.96
N ALA A 22 3.00 -6.94 -12.16
CA ALA A 22 4.32 -7.29 -12.66
C ALA A 22 5.11 -8.24 -11.74
N ARG A 23 4.69 -8.42 -10.48
CA ARG A 23 5.28 -9.40 -9.56
C ARG A 23 4.57 -10.76 -9.62
N CYS A 24 3.50 -10.88 -10.40
CA CYS A 24 2.68 -12.08 -10.58
C CYS A 24 2.92 -12.74 -11.95
N VAL A 25 4.11 -12.57 -12.54
CA VAL A 25 4.46 -13.16 -13.85
C VAL A 25 5.44 -14.32 -13.70
N MET A 26 5.34 -15.29 -14.60
CA MET A 26 6.26 -16.42 -14.74
C MET A 26 7.58 -15.97 -15.39
N ARG A 27 8.61 -16.84 -15.37
CA ARG A 27 9.95 -16.51 -15.91
C ARG A 27 9.93 -16.17 -17.40
N ASP A 28 8.97 -16.70 -18.14
CA ASP A 28 8.76 -16.45 -19.57
C ASP A 28 7.90 -15.19 -19.85
N GLY A 29 7.44 -14.51 -18.81
CA GLY A 29 6.67 -13.26 -18.90
C GLY A 29 5.16 -13.45 -19.02
N SER A 30 4.64 -14.68 -19.00
CA SER A 30 3.19 -14.89 -18.93
C SER A 30 2.65 -14.64 -17.52
N ASP A 31 1.39 -14.24 -17.40
CA ASP A 31 0.72 -14.15 -16.10
C ASP A 31 0.72 -15.52 -15.40
N ALA A 32 1.04 -15.52 -14.10
CA ALA A 32 0.96 -16.73 -13.29
C ALA A 32 -0.51 -17.05 -13.02
N VAL A 33 -0.90 -18.31 -13.23
CA VAL A 33 -2.24 -18.80 -12.91
C VAL A 33 -2.53 -18.66 -11.40
N GLU A 34 -1.51 -18.88 -10.57
CA GLU A 34 -1.57 -18.69 -9.12
C GLU A 34 -0.22 -18.18 -8.61
N THR A 35 -0.23 -17.16 -7.75
CA THR A 35 0.98 -16.59 -7.15
C THR A 35 0.94 -16.77 -5.64
N HIS A 36 1.99 -17.41 -5.08
CA HIS A 36 2.17 -17.55 -3.64
C HIS A 36 3.31 -16.64 -3.16
N MET A 37 3.03 -15.80 -2.18
CA MET A 37 4.03 -14.98 -1.51
C MET A 37 4.43 -15.62 -0.19
N THR A 38 5.68 -16.09 -0.09
CA THR A 38 6.24 -16.57 1.17
C THR A 38 6.63 -15.37 2.03
N VAL A 39 6.07 -15.31 3.24
CA VAL A 39 6.46 -14.33 4.27
C VAL A 39 6.89 -15.06 5.52
N THR A 40 7.87 -14.49 6.22
CA THR A 40 8.31 -14.97 7.54
C THR A 40 7.24 -14.67 8.60
N LYS A 41 7.31 -15.38 9.73
CA LYS A 41 6.45 -15.12 10.89
C LYS A 41 6.53 -13.65 11.34
N LYS A 42 7.75 -13.09 11.39
CA LYS A 42 7.99 -11.71 11.81
C LYS A 42 7.30 -10.72 10.85
N GLU A 43 7.44 -10.91 9.54
CA GLU A 43 6.78 -10.05 8.55
C GLU A 43 5.25 -10.11 8.68
N ALA A 44 4.69 -11.29 8.92
CA ALA A 44 3.26 -11.42 9.16
C ALA A 44 2.81 -10.70 10.44
N GLU A 45 3.61 -10.73 11.52
CA GLU A 45 3.35 -9.99 12.75
C GLU A 45 3.43 -8.47 12.55
N ASP A 46 4.45 -8.01 11.82
CA ASP A 46 4.63 -6.60 11.48
C ASP A 46 3.45 -6.07 10.63
N LEU A 47 3.00 -6.83 9.64
CA LEU A 47 1.84 -6.48 8.81
C LEU A 47 0.56 -6.37 9.66
N ARG A 48 0.33 -7.30 10.60
CA ARG A 48 -0.82 -7.22 11.52
C ARG A 48 -0.74 -5.99 12.42
N LEU A 49 0.45 -5.67 12.92
CA LEU A 49 0.66 -4.49 13.75
C LEU A 49 0.38 -3.19 12.98
N ILE A 50 0.87 -3.09 11.74
CA ILE A 50 0.59 -1.96 10.85
C ILE A 50 -0.91 -1.85 10.61
N ALA A 51 -1.59 -2.95 10.26
CA ALA A 51 -3.03 -2.96 10.05
C ALA A 51 -3.81 -2.50 11.30
N ALA A 52 -3.42 -2.96 12.49
CA ALA A 52 -4.04 -2.53 13.74
C ALA A 52 -3.85 -1.03 14.03
N ARG A 53 -2.67 -0.49 13.71
CA ARG A 53 -2.39 0.95 13.83
C ARG A 53 -3.22 1.75 12.83
N LEU A 54 -3.27 1.33 11.56
CA LEU A 54 -4.07 1.97 10.52
C LEU A 54 -5.56 2.01 10.90
N ARG A 55 -6.13 0.90 11.38
CA ARG A 55 -7.52 0.87 11.85
C ARG A 55 -7.79 1.82 13.01
N ARG A 56 -6.81 2.00 13.91
CA ARG A 56 -6.92 2.91 15.05
C ARG A 56 -6.93 4.38 14.61
N ILE A 57 -6.17 4.73 13.57
CA ILE A 57 -6.09 6.11 13.09
C ILE A 57 -7.16 6.44 12.04
N ALA A 58 -7.78 5.43 11.41
CA ALA A 58 -8.79 5.62 10.37
C ALA A 58 -9.95 6.56 10.78
N PRO A 59 -10.52 6.51 12.01
CA PRO A 59 -11.57 7.45 12.42
C PRO A 59 -11.11 8.92 12.48
N HIS A 60 -9.80 9.16 12.55
CA HIS A 60 -9.21 10.49 12.63
C HIS A 60 -8.59 10.93 11.31
N GLU A 61 -8.83 10.20 10.23
CA GLU A 61 -8.20 10.43 8.93
C GLU A 61 -8.34 11.88 8.46
N ASP A 62 -9.52 12.48 8.57
CA ASP A 62 -9.77 13.86 8.15
C ASP A 62 -9.03 14.88 9.01
N ALA A 63 -9.02 14.69 10.34
CA ALA A 63 -8.26 15.55 11.25
C ALA A 63 -6.74 15.45 11.00
N ILE A 64 -6.24 14.24 10.72
CA ILE A 64 -4.84 14.01 10.35
C ILE A 64 -4.53 14.70 9.02
N LYS A 65 -5.40 14.55 8.01
CA LYS A 65 -5.25 15.23 6.70
C LYS A 65 -5.21 16.75 6.87
N HIS A 66 -6.11 17.33 7.67
CA HIS A 66 -6.13 18.77 7.95
C HIS A 66 -4.85 19.24 8.64
N MET A 67 -4.41 18.51 9.67
CA MET A 67 -3.18 18.84 10.41
C MET A 67 -1.94 18.78 9.51
N VAL A 68 -1.86 17.77 8.63
CA VAL A 68 -0.68 17.54 7.77
C VAL A 68 -0.66 18.46 6.54
N THR A 69 -1.81 18.77 5.96
CA THR A 69 -1.89 19.58 4.73
C THR A 69 -2.12 21.07 4.98
N GLY A 70 -2.54 21.44 6.20
CA GLY A 70 -2.85 22.82 6.58
C GLY A 70 -4.04 23.44 5.81
N ARG A 71 -4.80 22.65 5.05
CA ARG A 71 -5.99 23.10 4.32
C ARG A 71 -7.25 22.68 5.07
N ARG A 72 -8.14 23.66 5.28
CA ARG A 72 -9.54 23.43 5.68
C ARG A 72 -10.34 22.90 4.50
#